data_AF-A0A925SA22-F1
#
_entry.id   AF-A0A925SA22-F1
#
_cell.length_a   1.000
_cell.length_b   1.000
_cell.length_c   1.000
_cell.angle_alpha   90.00
_cell.angle_beta   90.00
_cell.angle_gamma   90.00
#
_symmetry.space_group_name_H-M   'P 1'
#
loop_
_entity.id
_entity.type
_entity.pdbx_description
1 polymer ?
#
loop_
_entity_poly.entity_id
_entity_poly.type
_entity_poly.pdbx_seq_one_letter_code
_entity_poly.pdbx_strand_id
1 'polypeptide(L)'
;MTRYPLLSAFLIFTFALALPNHSAELSFVEGANRHLREMTAGDTPGVAVLVARDGKIVFQGGFGLADVAKKTPITLETKFRIGS
;
A
#
# COMPACT_ATOMS: atom_id res chain seq x y z
N MET A 1 50.56 -16.06 -5.68
CA MET A 1 49.44 -15.73 -6.61
C MET A 1 48.21 -16.53 -6.18
N THR A 2 47.51 -16.04 -5.16
CA THR A 2 46.41 -16.75 -4.48
C THR A 2 45.06 -16.52 -5.18
N ARG A 3 44.41 -17.62 -5.54
CA ARG A 3 43.13 -17.73 -6.24
C ARG A 3 41.98 -17.68 -5.23
N TYR A 4 41.11 -16.67 -5.30
CA TYR A 4 39.86 -16.58 -4.51
C TYR A 4 38.60 -16.36 -5.38
N PRO A 5 38.22 -17.29 -6.29
CA PRO A 5 36.98 -17.16 -7.07
C PRO A 5 35.73 -17.54 -6.27
N LEU A 6 35.87 -18.19 -5.10
CA LEU A 6 34.74 -18.75 -4.34
C LEU A 6 34.04 -17.74 -3.41
N LEU A 7 34.73 -16.68 -2.95
CA LEU A 7 34.08 -15.66 -2.11
C LEU A 7 33.09 -14.80 -2.90
N SER A 8 33.33 -14.55 -4.19
CA SER A 8 32.43 -13.74 -5.03
C SER A 8 31.10 -14.43 -5.33
N ALA A 9 31.08 -15.77 -5.41
CA ALA A 9 29.86 -16.53 -5.70
C ALA A 9 28.87 -16.54 -4.52
N PHE A 10 29.39 -16.48 -3.28
CA PHE A 10 28.55 -16.53 -2.08
C PHE A 10 27.77 -15.23 -1.84
N LEU A 11 28.37 -14.08 -2.17
CA LEU A 11 27.74 -12.76 -2.00
C LEU A 11 26.54 -12.56 -2.94
N ILE A 12 26.61 -13.12 -4.16
CA ILE A 12 25.53 -13.05 -5.16
C ILE A 12 24.35 -13.94 -4.76
N PHE A 13 24.63 -15.10 -4.13
CA PHE A 13 23.59 -16.06 -3.72
C PHE A 13 22.69 -15.53 -2.59
N THR A 14 23.25 -14.76 -1.65
CA THR A 14 22.47 -14.16 -0.55
C THR A 14 21.53 -13.02 -0.97
N PHE A 15 21.83 -12.30 -2.07
CA PHE A 15 21.01 -11.17 -2.49
C PHE A 15 19.67 -11.60 -3.13
N ALA A 16 19.61 -12.80 -3.71
CA ALA A 16 18.42 -13.32 -4.38
C ALA A 16 17.26 -13.71 -3.42
N LEU A 17 17.53 -13.89 -2.12
CA LEU A 17 16.54 -14.33 -1.12
C LEU A 17 15.77 -13.18 -0.45
N ALA A 18 16.21 -11.93 -0.62
CA ALA A 18 15.63 -10.75 0.03
C ALA A 18 14.77 -9.90 -0.92
N LEU A 19 14.25 -10.49 -2.01
CA LEU A 19 13.24 -9.80 -2.81
C LEU A 19 11.96 -9.72 -1.98
N PRO A 20 11.43 -8.50 -1.71
CA PRO A 20 10.09 -8.37 -1.16
C PRO A 20 9.12 -9.22 -2.00
N ASN A 21 8.22 -9.96 -1.35
CA ASN A 21 7.19 -10.76 -2.03
C ASN A 21 6.21 -9.83 -2.78
N HIS A 22 6.65 -9.30 -3.93
CA HIS A 22 5.94 -8.31 -4.73
C HIS A 22 4.55 -8.83 -5.16
N SER A 23 4.44 -10.12 -5.43
CA SER A 23 3.17 -10.79 -5.76
C SER A 23 2.17 -10.78 -4.59
N ALA A 24 2.64 -10.87 -3.35
CA ALA A 24 1.77 -10.82 -2.17
C ALA A 24 1.33 -9.39 -1.84
N GLU A 25 2.17 -8.39 -2.13
CA GLU A 25 1.82 -6.98 -1.98
C GLU A 25 0.79 -6.54 -3.02
N LEU A 26 0.96 -6.93 -4.28
CA LEU A 26 -0.01 -6.66 -5.34
C LEU A 26 -1.38 -7.26 -5.00
N SER A 27 -1.43 -8.53 -4.55
CA SER A 27 -2.70 -9.17 -4.19
C SER A 27 -3.37 -8.52 -2.97
N PHE A 28 -2.58 -8.04 -2.01
CA PHE A 28 -3.08 -7.23 -0.89
C PHE A 28 -3.67 -5.90 -1.37
N VAL A 29 -2.94 -5.14 -2.18
CA VAL A 29 -3.38 -3.83 -2.71
C VAL A 29 -4.67 -3.98 -3.52
N GLU A 30 -4.76 -5.00 -4.37
CA GLU A 30 -5.97 -5.29 -5.15
C GLU A 30 -7.14 -5.68 -4.25
N GLY A 31 -6.91 -6.53 -3.25
CA GLY A 31 -7.92 -6.94 -2.28
C GLY A 31 -8.44 -5.78 -1.44
N ALA A 32 -7.54 -4.95 -0.92
CA ALA A 32 -7.88 -3.76 -0.14
C ALA A 32 -8.66 -2.75 -0.97
N ASN A 33 -8.21 -2.47 -2.20
CA ASN A 33 -8.93 -1.58 -3.12
C ASN A 33 -10.34 -2.08 -3.43
N ARG A 34 -10.48 -3.37 -3.76
CA ARG A 34 -11.79 -3.96 -4.07
C ARG A 34 -12.74 -3.84 -2.88
N HIS A 35 -12.29 -4.27 -1.71
CA HIS A 35 -13.12 -4.24 -0.50
C HIS A 35 -13.54 -2.82 -0.11
N LEU A 36 -12.62 -1.85 -0.14
CA LEU A 36 -12.94 -0.47 0.22
C LEU A 36 -13.89 0.19 -0.79
N ARG A 37 -13.73 -0.11 -2.10
CA ARG A 37 -14.66 0.38 -3.12
C ARG A 37 -16.06 -0.22 -2.99
N GLU A 38 -16.16 -1.50 -2.66
CA GLU A 38 -17.43 -2.16 -2.40
C GLU A 38 -18.11 -1.56 -1.15
N MET A 39 -17.35 -1.35 -0.08
CA MET A 39 -17.83 -0.76 1.17
C MET A 39 -18.31 0.68 1.01
N THR A 40 -17.68 1.46 0.13
CA THR A 40 -18.06 2.86 -0.14
C THR A 40 -18.74 3.03 -1.51
N ALA A 41 -19.46 2.02 -1.99
CA ALA A 41 -20.15 2.11 -3.27
C ALA A 41 -21.30 3.14 -3.21
N GLY A 42 -21.56 3.81 -4.33
CA GLY A 42 -22.63 4.80 -4.45
C GLY A 42 -22.35 6.12 -3.72
N ASP A 43 -23.42 6.79 -3.31
CA ASP A 43 -23.39 8.13 -2.72
C ASP A 43 -23.18 8.11 -1.21
N THR A 44 -22.13 7.42 -0.77
CA THR A 44 -21.83 7.21 0.64
C THR A 44 -20.71 8.13 1.14
N PRO A 45 -20.71 8.49 2.44
CA PRO A 45 -19.54 9.08 3.06
C PRO A 45 -18.31 8.20 2.88
N GLY A 46 -17.17 8.83 2.69
CA GLY A 46 -15.93 8.16 2.36
C GLY A 46 -14.96 7.94 3.53
N VAL A 47 -13.87 7.25 3.22
CA VAL A 47 -12.76 6.97 4.13
C VAL A 47 -11.42 7.15 3.39
N ALA A 48 -10.40 7.62 4.12
CA ALA A 48 -9.01 7.55 3.69
C ALA A 48 -8.28 6.49 4.53
N VAL A 49 -7.50 5.63 3.87
CA VAL A 49 -6.77 4.52 4.51
C VAL A 49 -5.30 4.61 4.16
N LEU A 50 -4.42 4.37 5.13
CA LEU A 50 -2.98 4.22 4.95
C LEU A 50 -2.51 2.99 5.75
N VAL A 51 -1.67 2.17 5.11
CA VAL A 51 -0.99 1.04 5.74
C VAL A 51 0.51 1.21 5.52
N ALA A 52 1.27 1.19 6.61
CA ALA A 52 2.72 1.25 6.59
C ALA A 52 3.34 0.02 7.27
N ARG A 53 4.45 -0.47 6.71
CA ARG A 53 5.28 -1.54 7.26
C ARG A 53 6.73 -1.10 7.17
N ASP A 54 7.47 -1.22 8.27
CA ASP A 54 8.88 -0.85 8.35
C ASP A 54 9.16 0.58 7.85
N GLY A 55 8.28 1.52 8.23
CA GLY A 55 8.38 2.93 7.83
C GLY A 55 8.06 3.22 6.35
N LYS A 56 7.67 2.21 5.57
CA LYS A 56 7.29 2.35 4.16
C LYS A 56 5.78 2.23 4.01
N ILE A 57 5.19 3.12 3.22
CA ILE A 57 3.78 3.02 2.83
C ILE A 57 3.65 1.86 1.84
N VAL A 58 2.82 0.87 2.19
CA VAL A 58 2.52 -0.31 1.35
C VAL A 58 1.12 -0.25 0.74
N PHE A 59 0.27 0.65 1.24
CA PHE A 59 -1.04 0.96 0.66
C PHE A 59 -1.53 2.32 1.15
N GLN A 60 -2.12 3.11 0.26
CA GLN A 60 -2.88 4.31 0.63
C GLN A 60 -3.97 4.59 -0.39
N GLY A 61 -5.10 5.16 0.04
CA GLY A 61 -6.17 5.53 -0.86
C GLY A 61 -7.31 6.30 -0.19
N GLY A 62 -8.03 7.06 -1.01
CA GLY A 62 -9.31 7.69 -0.67
C GLY A 62 -10.46 6.99 -1.38
N PHE A 63 -11.56 6.74 -0.65
CA PHE A 63 -12.72 5.98 -1.11
C PHE A 63 -14.00 6.71 -0.71
N GLY A 64 -15.04 6.71 -1.54
CA GLY A 64 -16.31 7.42 -1.29
C GLY A 64 -16.20 8.95 -1.35
N LEU A 65 -17.12 9.64 -0.67
CA LEU A 65 -17.27 11.10 -0.76
C LEU A 65 -16.90 11.83 0.55
N ALA A 66 -16.14 12.91 0.43
CA ALA A 66 -15.89 13.91 1.48
C ALA A 66 -17.14 14.73 1.79
N ASP A 67 -17.93 15.01 0.76
CA ASP A 67 -19.19 15.74 0.84
C ASP A 67 -20.20 15.07 -0.10
N VAL A 68 -21.21 14.41 0.47
CA VAL A 68 -22.22 13.65 -0.28
C VAL A 68 -23.12 14.56 -1.11
N ALA A 69 -23.46 15.75 -0.59
CA ALA A 69 -24.32 16.70 -1.27
C ALA A 69 -23.62 17.31 -2.48
N LYS A 70 -22.33 17.64 -2.34
CA LYS A 70 -21.51 18.22 -3.42
C LYS A 70 -20.81 17.18 -4.29
N LYS A 71 -21.00 15.89 -4.04
CA LYS A 71 -20.30 14.79 -4.72
C LYS A 71 -18.78 14.98 -4.73
N THR A 72 -18.23 15.53 -3.66
CA THR A 72 -16.78 15.76 -3.55
C THR A 72 -16.12 14.46 -3.12
N PRO A 73 -15.18 13.89 -3.90
CA PRO A 73 -14.51 12.63 -3.54
C PRO A 73 -13.53 12.82 -2.38
N ILE A 74 -13.26 11.74 -1.64
CA ILE A 74 -12.10 11.70 -0.73
C ILE A 74 -10.80 11.69 -1.54
N THR A 75 -9.83 12.48 -1.09
CA THR A 75 -8.44 12.48 -1.55
C THR A 75 -7.49 12.27 -0.37
N LEU A 76 -6.19 12.06 -0.64
CA LEU A 76 -5.17 11.91 0.41
C LEU A 76 -4.97 13.21 1.22
N GLU A 77 -5.38 14.35 0.66
CA GLU A 77 -5.31 15.68 1.25
C GLU A 77 -6.60 16.07 1.98
N THR A 78 -7.63 15.23 1.94
CA THR A 78 -8.89 15.49 2.63
C THR A 78 -8.64 15.56 4.14
N LYS A 79 -9.02 16.67 4.75
CA LYS A 79 -8.88 16.88 6.20
C LYS A 79 -10.06 16.27 6.94
N PHE A 80 -9.77 15.35 7.85
CA PHE A 80 -10.76 14.76 8.75
C PHE A 80 -10.72 15.44 10.12
N ARG A 81 -11.89 15.58 10.74
CA ARG A 81 -11.98 15.99 12.14
C ARG A 81 -11.71 14.75 12.99
N ILE A 82 -10.62 14.75 13.76
CA ILE A 82 -10.16 13.55 14.48
C ILE A 82 -11.11 13.15 15.62
N GLY A 83 -11.84 14.11 16.21
CA GLY A 83 -12.69 13.81 17.37
C GLY A 83 -11.88 13.27 18.55
N SER A 84 -12.57 12.74 19.56
CA SER A 84 -11.99 12.09 20.74
C SER A 84 -12.83 10.89 21.13
#